data_AF-A0A959NHL8-F1
#
_entry.id   AF-A0A959NHL8-F1
#
_cell.length_a   1.000
_cell.length_b   1.000
_cell.length_c   1.000
_cell.angle_alpha   90.00
_cell.angle_beta   90.00
_cell.angle_gamma   90.00
#
_symmetry.space_group_name_H-M   'P 1'
#
loop_
_entity.id
_entity.type
_entity.pdbx_description
1 polymer ?
#
loop_
_entity_poly.entity_id
_entity_poly.type
_entity_poly.pdbx_seq_one_letter_code
_entity_poly.pdbx_strand_id
1 'polypeptide(L)'
;MNNTNKYCNSLTEYSRFKTREVKIGDIPLGGNNPIRIQSMTTTFTMDTIATVEQTIRMVKSGCEYVRITAPSMNEAKNLKNIKDELRKRGYSVPLIADIHFTPNAAEEAARIVEKVRVNPGNYVDKKKFEQIEYTDSQYYEEIERIRKRFSPLVKICKEYGTAMRIGTNHGSLSDRIMSRYGDTPLGMVESAMEFLRICEELNYHDIVLSMKASNTQVMVQAY
;
A
#
# COMPACT_ATOMS: atom_id res chain seq x y z
N MET A 1 13.04 33.82 -8.55
CA MET A 1 12.78 32.41 -8.19
C MET A 1 11.45 32.37 -7.47
N ASN A 2 10.37 31.98 -8.16
CA ASN A 2 9.05 31.90 -7.54
C ASN A 2 9.06 30.73 -6.56
N ASN A 3 8.98 31.06 -5.27
CA ASN A 3 8.99 30.11 -4.17
C ASN A 3 7.60 29.44 -4.06
N THR A 4 7.25 28.61 -5.05
CA THR A 4 5.89 28.04 -5.21
C THR A 4 5.67 26.73 -4.46
N ASN A 5 6.69 26.14 -3.84
CA ASN A 5 6.51 24.90 -3.07
C ASN A 5 6.20 25.21 -1.62
N LYS A 6 4.95 25.61 -1.34
CA LYS A 6 4.43 25.66 0.03
C LYS A 6 4.36 24.23 0.59
N TYR A 7 5.22 23.92 1.55
CA TYR A 7 5.26 22.63 2.25
C TYR A 7 3.97 22.33 3.05
N CYS A 8 3.35 23.35 3.65
CA CYS A 8 2.09 23.22 4.37
C CYS A 8 1.28 24.51 4.26
N ASN A 9 -0.01 24.44 4.63
CA ASN A 9 -0.90 25.60 4.60
C ASN A 9 -0.57 26.62 5.71
N SER A 10 -0.07 26.16 6.86
CA SER A 10 0.34 26.98 7.99
C SER A 10 1.45 26.29 8.79
N LEU A 11 2.43 27.05 9.25
CA LEU A 11 3.52 26.58 10.11
C LEU A 11 3.12 26.56 11.60
N THR A 12 2.04 27.25 11.96
CA THR A 12 1.61 27.46 13.36
C THR A 12 0.24 26.88 13.66
N GLU A 13 -0.54 26.56 12.63
CA GLU A 13 -1.90 26.04 12.77
C GLU A 13 -2.03 24.71 12.07
N TYR A 14 -2.79 23.80 12.69
CA TYR A 14 -3.15 22.55 12.05
C TYR A 14 -4.11 22.82 10.88
N SER A 15 -3.72 22.37 9.70
CA SER A 15 -4.57 22.37 8.52
C SER A 15 -4.55 21.00 7.87
N ARG A 16 -5.71 20.34 7.85
CA ARG A 16 -5.86 19.05 7.20
C ARG A 16 -5.89 19.19 5.67
N PHE A 17 -5.11 18.38 4.96
CA PHE A 17 -5.21 18.26 3.52
C PHE A 17 -6.54 17.58 3.13
N LYS A 18 -7.31 18.21 2.23
CA LYS A 18 -8.59 17.67 1.76
C LYS A 18 -8.33 16.50 0.83
N THR A 19 -8.87 15.32 1.16
CA THR A 19 -8.71 14.10 0.37
C THR A 19 -10.05 13.48 0.01
N ARG A 20 -10.04 12.57 -0.98
CA ARG A 20 -11.13 11.62 -1.21
C ARG A 20 -11.28 10.72 0.02
N GLU A 21 -12.52 10.35 0.32
CA GLU A 21 -12.82 9.26 1.25
C GLU A 21 -12.62 7.91 0.56
N VAL A 22 -11.90 7.01 1.23
CA VAL A 22 -11.66 5.63 0.80
C VAL A 22 -12.34 4.70 1.78
N LYS A 23 -13.24 3.85 1.25
CA LYS A 23 -13.94 2.84 2.04
C LYS A 23 -13.00 1.68 2.36
N ILE A 24 -12.87 1.31 3.63
CA ILE A 24 -12.06 0.19 4.10
C ILE A 24 -12.89 -0.58 5.13
N GLY A 25 -13.65 -1.56 4.64
CA GLY A 25 -14.69 -2.21 5.46
C GLY A 25 -15.69 -1.17 6.01
N ASP A 26 -15.95 -1.24 7.31
CA ASP A 26 -16.89 -0.36 8.01
C ASP A 26 -16.25 0.93 8.54
N ILE A 27 -14.92 1.06 8.43
CA ILE A 27 -14.16 2.20 8.98
C ILE A 27 -13.48 2.94 7.82
N PRO A 28 -14.06 4.04 7.29
CA PRO A 28 -13.49 4.78 6.17
C PRO A 28 -12.30 5.66 6.55
N LEU A 29 -11.44 5.97 5.57
CA LEU A 29 -10.23 6.79 5.70
C LEU A 29 -10.29 7.99 4.75
N GLY A 30 -9.79 9.16 5.17
CA GLY A 30 -9.76 10.37 4.35
C GLY A 30 -11.08 11.17 4.40
N GLY A 31 -11.21 12.18 3.55
CA GLY A 31 -12.34 13.11 3.61
C GLY A 31 -12.40 13.83 4.96
N ASN A 32 -13.54 13.72 5.65
CA ASN A 32 -13.77 14.31 6.97
C ASN A 32 -13.56 13.32 8.13
N ASN A 33 -13.22 12.06 7.88
CA ASN A 33 -13.02 11.03 8.91
C ASN A 33 -11.79 11.32 9.79
N PRO A 34 -11.71 10.87 11.05
CA PRO A 34 -10.50 11.08 11.87
C PRO A 34 -9.25 10.40 11.27
N ILE A 35 -8.07 10.76 11.79
CA ILE A 35 -6.84 10.02 11.52
C ILE A 35 -6.99 8.62 12.13
N ARG A 36 -6.78 7.58 11.32
CA ARG A 36 -7.01 6.19 11.74
C ARG A 36 -5.77 5.55 12.33
N ILE A 37 -5.95 4.82 13.43
CA ILE A 37 -4.88 4.06 14.09
C ILE A 37 -4.77 2.67 13.48
N GLN A 38 -3.58 2.31 12.99
CA GLN A 38 -3.30 1.00 12.39
C GLN A 38 -2.07 0.37 13.05
N SER A 39 -2.12 -0.94 13.26
CA SER A 39 -0.96 -1.74 13.70
C SER A 39 -0.74 -2.95 12.78
N MET A 40 0.30 -3.74 13.06
CA MET A 40 0.64 -4.94 12.30
C MET A 40 0.94 -6.11 13.23
N THR A 41 0.40 -7.28 12.93
CA THR A 41 0.68 -8.52 13.65
C THR A 41 2.14 -8.93 13.50
N THR A 42 2.62 -9.68 14.48
CA THR A 42 3.98 -10.26 14.52
C THR A 42 3.95 -11.79 14.59
N THR A 43 2.76 -12.39 14.76
CA THR A 43 2.56 -13.83 14.70
C THR A 43 2.75 -14.35 13.28
N PHE A 44 3.09 -15.63 13.15
CA PHE A 44 3.07 -16.30 11.86
C PHE A 44 1.64 -16.40 11.36
N THR A 45 1.37 -15.91 10.15
CA THR A 45 0.01 -15.88 9.58
C THR A 45 -0.62 -17.26 9.45
N MET A 46 0.18 -18.33 9.32
CA MET A 46 -0.31 -19.70 9.31
C MET A 46 -0.78 -20.20 10.68
N ASP A 47 -0.38 -19.55 11.78
CA ASP A 47 -0.98 -19.75 13.09
C ASP A 47 -2.21 -18.85 13.23
N THR A 48 -3.35 -19.40 12.77
CA THR A 48 -4.64 -18.71 12.75
C THR A 48 -5.02 -18.22 14.14
N ILE A 49 -4.94 -19.07 15.16
CA ILE A 49 -5.41 -18.73 16.51
C ILE A 49 -4.51 -17.67 17.14
N ALA A 50 -3.18 -17.80 17.06
CA ALA A 50 -2.28 -16.79 17.59
C ALA A 50 -2.51 -15.41 16.93
N THR A 51 -2.74 -15.40 15.61
CA THR A 51 -3.00 -14.17 14.85
C THR A 51 -4.35 -13.56 15.21
N VAL A 52 -5.39 -14.36 15.41
CA VAL A 52 -6.71 -13.91 15.91
C VAL A 52 -6.57 -13.29 17.31
N GLU A 53 -5.90 -13.97 18.24
CA GLU A 53 -5.71 -13.47 19.61
C GLU A 53 -4.91 -12.16 19.63
N GLN A 54 -3.84 -12.06 18.82
CA GLN A 54 -3.09 -10.81 18.71
C GLN A 54 -3.94 -9.68 18.11
N THR A 55 -4.73 -9.98 17.09
CA THR A 55 -5.66 -9.02 16.47
C THR A 55 -6.67 -8.50 17.49
N ILE A 56 -7.27 -9.37 18.31
CA ILE A 56 -8.21 -8.97 19.36
C ILE A 56 -7.52 -8.07 20.40
N ARG A 57 -6.29 -8.39 20.83
CA ARG A 57 -5.52 -7.53 21.75
C ARG A 57 -5.26 -6.14 21.17
N MET A 58 -4.93 -6.06 19.87
CA MET A 58 -4.74 -4.78 19.19
C MET A 58 -6.04 -3.96 19.14
N VAL A 59 -7.17 -4.59 18.77
CA VAL A 59 -8.48 -3.92 18.76
C VAL A 59 -8.86 -3.41 20.14
N LYS A 60 -8.69 -4.23 21.19
CA LYS A 60 -8.93 -3.82 22.58
C LYS A 60 -8.04 -2.66 23.04
N SER A 61 -6.90 -2.46 22.39
CA SER A 61 -5.98 -1.35 22.63
C SER A 61 -6.28 -0.11 21.77
N GLY A 62 -7.35 -0.11 20.97
CA GLY A 62 -7.76 1.02 20.12
C GLY A 62 -7.29 0.95 18.67
N CYS A 63 -6.78 -0.19 18.20
CA CYS A 63 -6.38 -0.36 16.80
C CYS A 63 -7.62 -0.47 15.88
N GLU A 64 -7.75 0.44 14.92
CA GLU A 64 -8.89 0.50 13.98
C GLU A 64 -8.66 -0.32 12.72
N TYR A 65 -7.39 -0.56 12.35
CA TYR A 65 -7.01 -1.37 11.20
C TYR A 65 -5.89 -2.33 11.57
N VAL A 66 -6.02 -3.61 11.24
CA VAL A 66 -4.99 -4.62 11.56
C VAL A 66 -4.36 -5.16 10.29
N ARG A 67 -3.06 -4.94 10.16
CA ARG A 67 -2.27 -5.44 9.04
C ARG A 67 -1.65 -6.80 9.36
N ILE A 68 -1.74 -7.73 8.42
CA ILE A 68 -1.24 -9.11 8.55
C ILE A 68 -0.36 -9.41 7.33
N THR A 69 0.82 -9.99 7.55
CA THR A 69 1.73 -10.36 6.46
C THR A 69 1.15 -11.54 5.65
N ALA A 70 1.22 -11.48 4.32
CA ALA A 70 0.77 -12.58 3.46
C ALA A 70 1.78 -12.79 2.31
N PRO A 71 2.97 -13.32 2.60
CA PRO A 71 4.05 -13.39 1.62
C PRO A 71 3.80 -14.40 0.49
N SER A 72 3.05 -15.48 0.76
CA SER A 72 2.74 -16.52 -0.23
C SER A 72 1.24 -16.79 -0.35
N MET A 73 0.90 -17.66 -1.30
CA MET A 73 -0.48 -18.08 -1.54
C MET A 73 -1.11 -18.77 -0.32
N ASN A 74 -0.33 -19.48 0.49
CA ASN A 74 -0.84 -20.18 1.65
C ASN A 74 -1.30 -19.19 2.73
N GLU A 75 -0.48 -18.18 3.05
CA GLU A 75 -0.88 -17.15 4.01
C GLU A 75 -2.04 -16.30 3.48
N ALA A 76 -2.04 -15.97 2.18
CA ALA A 76 -3.14 -15.23 1.56
C ALA A 76 -4.48 -15.96 1.72
N LYS A 77 -4.52 -17.27 1.47
CA LYS A 77 -5.71 -18.10 1.71
C LYS A 77 -6.07 -18.17 3.19
N ASN A 78 -5.08 -18.27 4.08
CA ASN A 78 -5.33 -18.37 5.52
C ASN A 78 -5.93 -17.08 6.12
N LEU A 79 -5.81 -15.93 5.45
CA LEU A 79 -6.52 -14.72 5.84
C LEU A 79 -8.03 -14.94 5.95
N LYS A 80 -8.60 -15.86 5.15
CA LYS A 80 -10.04 -16.19 5.24
C LYS A 80 -10.37 -16.84 6.57
N ASN A 81 -9.57 -17.82 6.99
CA ASN A 81 -9.75 -18.49 8.29
C ASN A 81 -9.62 -17.50 9.46
N ILE A 82 -8.64 -16.59 9.40
CA ILE A 82 -8.45 -15.55 10.42
C ILE A 82 -9.66 -14.62 10.46
N LYS A 83 -10.12 -14.14 9.29
CA LYS A 83 -11.28 -13.24 9.17
C LYS A 83 -12.54 -13.90 9.70
N ASP A 84 -12.81 -15.14 9.30
CA ASP A 84 -14.02 -15.86 9.70
C ASP A 84 -14.04 -16.12 11.22
N GLU A 85 -12.89 -16.49 11.81
CA GLU A 85 -12.79 -16.70 13.26
C GLU A 85 -12.94 -15.38 14.05
N LEU A 86 -12.40 -14.26 13.55
CA LEU A 86 -12.63 -12.94 14.16
C LEU A 86 -14.12 -12.57 14.13
N ARG A 87 -14.79 -12.76 12.98
CA ARG A 87 -16.22 -12.46 12.82
C ARG A 87 -17.08 -13.34 13.71
N LYS A 88 -16.77 -14.64 13.81
CA LYS A 88 -17.42 -15.57 14.73
C LYS A 88 -17.33 -15.11 16.19
N ARG A 89 -16.23 -14.45 16.56
CA ARG A 89 -16.01 -13.88 17.90
C ARG A 89 -16.54 -12.45 18.08
N GLY A 90 -17.26 -11.92 17.08
CA GLY A 90 -17.87 -10.59 17.14
C GLY A 90 -16.93 -9.43 16.80
N TYR A 91 -15.75 -9.69 16.22
CA TYR A 91 -14.80 -8.66 15.81
C TYR A 91 -14.91 -8.36 14.31
N SER A 92 -15.12 -7.08 13.99
CA SER A 92 -15.33 -6.59 12.62
C SER A 92 -14.21 -5.71 12.06
N VAL A 93 -13.07 -5.65 12.75
CA VAL A 93 -11.93 -4.81 12.38
C VAL A 93 -11.50 -5.08 10.93
N PRO A 94 -11.31 -4.04 10.09
CA PRO A 94 -10.78 -4.23 8.74
C PRO A 94 -9.37 -4.81 8.77
N LEU A 95 -9.17 -5.86 7.97
CA LEU A 95 -7.90 -6.52 7.80
C LEU A 95 -7.17 -5.97 6.57
N ILE A 96 -5.85 -5.85 6.69
CA ILE A 96 -4.97 -5.37 5.63
C ILE A 96 -3.94 -6.43 5.30
N ALA A 97 -3.92 -6.94 4.07
CA ALA A 97 -2.89 -7.88 3.64
C ALA A 97 -1.61 -7.14 3.22
N ASP A 98 -0.48 -7.47 3.84
CA ASP A 98 0.84 -6.91 3.51
C ASP A 98 1.59 -7.84 2.55
N ILE A 99 1.70 -7.43 1.30
CA ILE A 99 2.24 -8.27 0.22
C ILE A 99 3.35 -7.50 -0.50
N HIS A 100 4.47 -8.19 -0.70
CA HIS A 100 5.69 -7.55 -1.19
C HIS A 100 6.07 -8.00 -2.61
N PHE A 101 6.01 -9.30 -2.91
CA PHE A 101 6.64 -9.88 -4.10
C PHE A 101 5.74 -10.80 -4.95
N THR A 102 4.57 -11.19 -4.44
CA THR A 102 3.77 -12.29 -5.02
C THR A 102 2.42 -11.77 -5.53
N PRO A 103 2.30 -11.36 -6.81
CA PRO A 103 1.04 -10.86 -7.37
C PRO A 103 -0.15 -11.78 -7.14
N ASN A 104 0.01 -13.09 -7.40
CA ASN A 104 -1.07 -14.06 -7.23
C ASN A 104 -1.58 -14.10 -5.78
N ALA A 105 -0.70 -13.93 -4.79
CA ALA A 105 -1.11 -13.86 -3.39
C ALA A 105 -1.89 -12.56 -3.10
N ALA A 106 -1.54 -11.45 -3.77
CA ALA A 106 -2.29 -10.19 -3.68
C ALA A 106 -3.68 -10.29 -4.29
N GLU A 107 -3.79 -10.96 -5.42
CA GLU A 107 -5.07 -11.22 -6.07
C GLU A 107 -5.98 -12.08 -5.19
N GLU A 108 -5.45 -13.13 -4.56
CA GLU A 108 -6.20 -13.96 -3.61
C GLU A 108 -6.61 -13.16 -2.37
N ALA A 109 -5.66 -12.47 -1.73
CA ALA A 109 -5.94 -11.68 -0.54
C ALA A 109 -6.97 -10.56 -0.82
N ALA A 110 -6.93 -9.94 -1.99
CA ALA A 110 -7.86 -8.89 -2.37
C ALA A 110 -9.32 -9.35 -2.42
N ARG A 111 -9.59 -10.66 -2.58
CA ARG A 111 -10.94 -11.22 -2.53
C ARG A 111 -11.44 -11.48 -1.10
N ILE A 112 -10.53 -11.41 -0.11
CA ILE A 112 -10.77 -11.83 1.26
C ILE A 112 -10.80 -10.63 2.22
N VAL A 113 -9.81 -9.74 2.14
CA VAL A 113 -9.61 -8.65 3.10
C VAL A 113 -10.11 -7.31 2.57
N GLU A 114 -10.31 -6.35 3.47
CA GLU A 114 -10.83 -5.02 3.14
C GLU A 114 -9.81 -4.13 2.42
N LYS A 115 -8.51 -4.44 2.56
CA LYS A 115 -7.44 -3.69 1.88
C LYS A 115 -6.20 -4.52 1.63
N VAL A 116 -5.56 -4.32 0.48
CA VAL A 116 -4.25 -4.88 0.17
C VAL A 116 -3.19 -3.78 0.15
N ARG A 117 -1.95 -4.14 0.48
CA ARG A 117 -0.79 -3.27 0.31
C ARG A 117 0.12 -3.79 -0.78
N VAL A 118 0.53 -2.88 -1.65
CA VAL A 118 1.52 -3.10 -2.71
C VAL A 118 2.73 -2.19 -2.50
N ASN A 119 3.91 -2.67 -2.89
CA ASN A 119 5.14 -1.89 -2.98
C ASN A 119 5.58 -1.78 -4.45
N PRO A 120 5.50 -0.59 -5.07
CA PRO A 120 5.89 -0.38 -6.47
C PRO A 120 7.25 -0.96 -6.85
N GLY A 121 8.27 -0.77 -6.00
CA GLY A 121 9.64 -1.13 -6.34
C GLY A 121 9.93 -2.64 -6.37
N ASN A 122 9.06 -3.46 -5.78
CA ASN A 122 9.26 -4.91 -5.66
C ASN A 122 8.13 -5.74 -6.29
N TYR A 123 7.06 -5.11 -6.78
CA TYR A 123 5.88 -5.82 -7.29
C TYR A 123 6.17 -6.58 -8.60
N VAL A 124 7.03 -6.00 -9.43
CA VAL A 124 7.40 -6.54 -10.75
C VAL A 124 8.85 -6.94 -10.80
N ASP A 125 9.72 -6.16 -10.17
CA ASP A 125 11.16 -6.27 -10.34
C ASP A 125 11.77 -7.09 -9.20
N LYS A 126 12.66 -8.01 -9.54
CA LYS A 126 13.67 -8.49 -8.60
C LYS A 126 14.83 -7.52 -8.73
N LYS A 127 15.14 -6.77 -7.66
CA LYS A 127 16.33 -5.91 -7.63
C LYS A 127 17.55 -6.73 -8.06
N LYS A 128 18.14 -6.36 -9.19
CA LYS A 128 19.38 -6.95 -9.67
C LYS A 128 20.52 -5.94 -9.65
N PHE A 129 20.22 -4.63 -9.67
CA PHE A 129 21.22 -3.56 -9.79
C PHE A 129 22.20 -3.79 -10.95
N GLU A 130 21.76 -4.51 -11.98
CA GLU A 130 22.58 -4.90 -13.14
C GLU A 130 22.63 -3.78 -14.19
N GLN A 131 21.61 -2.91 -14.24
CA GLN A 131 21.47 -1.87 -15.25
C GLN A 131 21.43 -0.48 -14.62
N ILE A 132 22.41 0.35 -14.98
CA ILE A 132 22.65 1.68 -14.38
C ILE A 132 21.86 2.77 -15.12
N GLU A 133 21.73 2.63 -16.45
CA GLU A 133 21.05 3.60 -17.30
C GLU A 133 19.93 2.96 -18.13
N TYR A 134 18.77 3.61 -18.12
CA TYR A 134 17.62 3.26 -18.93
C TYR A 134 17.41 4.30 -20.03
N THR A 135 17.33 3.85 -21.27
CA THR A 135 16.79 4.68 -22.36
C THR A 135 15.28 4.90 -22.17
N ASP A 136 14.72 5.93 -22.80
CA ASP A 136 13.27 6.18 -22.75
C ASP A 136 12.46 4.95 -23.21
N SER A 137 12.89 4.27 -24.30
CA SER A 137 12.22 3.05 -24.79
C SER A 137 12.19 1.94 -23.73
N GLN A 138 13.33 1.66 -23.09
CA GLN A 138 13.42 0.65 -22.03
C GLN A 138 12.56 1.03 -20.82
N TYR A 139 12.52 2.33 -20.47
CA TYR A 139 11.65 2.80 -19.40
C TYR A 139 10.18 2.55 -19.73
N TYR A 140 9.72 2.86 -20.94
CA TYR A 140 8.34 2.59 -21.36
C TYR A 140 8.00 1.10 -21.41
N GLU A 141 8.92 0.25 -21.85
CA GLU A 141 8.75 -1.20 -21.83
C GLU A 141 8.53 -1.75 -20.40
N GLU A 142 9.27 -1.21 -19.42
CA GLU A 142 9.09 -1.56 -18.01
C GLU A 142 7.73 -1.12 -17.47
N ILE A 143 7.27 0.08 -17.83
CA ILE A 143 5.92 0.56 -17.49
C ILE A 143 4.85 -0.37 -18.06
N GLU A 144 4.97 -0.79 -19.32
CA GLU A 144 4.03 -1.74 -19.93
C GLU A 144 4.06 -3.11 -19.25
N ARG A 145 5.23 -3.58 -18.81
CA ARG A 145 5.34 -4.81 -18.00
C ARG A 145 4.61 -4.67 -16.67
N ILE A 146 4.74 -3.52 -16.02
CA ILE A 146 4.03 -3.23 -14.77
C ILE A 146 2.53 -3.19 -14.99
N ARG A 147 2.08 -2.48 -16.03
CA ARG A 147 0.68 -2.44 -16.44
C ARG A 147 0.10 -3.85 -16.57
N LYS A 148 0.76 -4.74 -17.32
CA LYS A 148 0.29 -6.12 -17.54
C LYS A 148 0.17 -6.92 -16.24
N ARG A 149 1.13 -6.79 -15.30
CA ARG A 149 1.14 -7.56 -14.05
C ARG A 149 0.28 -6.95 -12.93
N PHE A 150 0.07 -5.65 -12.95
CA PHE A 150 -0.66 -4.93 -11.91
C PHE A 150 -2.16 -4.80 -12.23
N SER A 151 -2.53 -4.69 -13.50
CA SER A 151 -3.92 -4.57 -13.93
C SER A 151 -4.86 -5.66 -13.38
N PRO A 152 -4.47 -6.96 -13.31
CA PRO A 152 -5.33 -7.99 -12.73
C PRO A 152 -5.72 -7.68 -11.28
N LEU A 153 -4.76 -7.28 -10.45
CA LEU A 153 -5.01 -6.90 -9.07
C LEU A 153 -5.95 -5.69 -8.97
N VAL A 154 -5.74 -4.66 -9.79
CA VAL A 154 -6.61 -3.47 -9.80
C VAL A 154 -8.04 -3.84 -10.16
N LYS A 155 -8.24 -4.70 -11.16
CA LYS A 155 -9.57 -5.19 -11.56
C LYS A 155 -10.24 -5.97 -10.43
N ILE A 156 -9.51 -6.85 -9.75
CA ILE A 156 -10.03 -7.61 -8.60
C ILE A 156 -10.38 -6.67 -7.45
N CYS A 157 -9.53 -5.70 -7.13
CA CYS A 157 -9.81 -4.74 -6.08
C CYS A 157 -11.08 -3.93 -6.38
N LYS A 158 -11.26 -3.53 -7.64
CA LYS A 158 -12.47 -2.85 -8.10
C LYS A 158 -13.72 -3.74 -8.01
N GLU A 159 -13.62 -5.01 -8.41
CA GLU A 159 -14.72 -5.98 -8.38
C GLU A 159 -15.18 -6.28 -6.94
N TYR A 160 -14.24 -6.44 -6.01
CA TYR A 160 -14.53 -6.83 -4.62
C TYR A 160 -14.71 -5.63 -3.67
N GLY A 161 -14.54 -4.40 -4.16
CA GLY A 161 -14.59 -3.19 -3.34
C GLY A 161 -13.44 -3.11 -2.32
N THR A 162 -12.31 -3.75 -2.63
CA THR A 162 -11.13 -3.80 -1.78
C THR A 162 -10.27 -2.57 -2.01
N ALA A 163 -9.90 -1.87 -0.94
CA ALA A 163 -9.01 -0.72 -1.05
C ALA A 163 -7.55 -1.16 -1.31
N MET A 164 -6.74 -0.26 -1.86
CA MET A 164 -5.34 -0.54 -2.12
C MET A 164 -4.44 0.52 -1.48
N ARG A 165 -3.39 0.08 -0.78
CA ARG A 165 -2.27 0.96 -0.43
C ARG A 165 -1.15 0.80 -1.43
N ILE A 166 -0.81 1.87 -2.16
CA ILE A 166 0.43 1.96 -2.92
C ILE A 166 1.46 2.63 -2.01
N GLY A 167 2.44 1.86 -1.54
CA GLY A 167 3.37 2.31 -0.52
C GLY A 167 4.82 2.19 -0.93
N THR A 168 5.45 3.32 -1.22
CA THR A 168 6.86 3.45 -1.57
C THR A 168 7.72 3.54 -0.32
N ASN A 169 8.79 2.74 -0.28
CA ASN A 169 9.84 2.86 0.73
C ASN A 169 11.13 3.33 0.04
N HIS A 170 11.83 4.29 0.64
CA HIS A 170 13.08 4.86 0.11
C HIS A 170 14.13 3.77 -0.21
N GLY A 171 14.38 2.84 0.71
CA GLY A 171 15.34 1.74 0.48
C GLY A 171 14.94 0.70 -0.58
N SER A 172 13.72 0.78 -1.13
CA SER A 172 13.21 -0.18 -2.11
C SER A 172 12.75 0.48 -3.42
N LEU A 173 13.32 1.61 -3.83
CA LEU A 173 13.10 2.15 -5.18
C LEU A 173 13.62 1.15 -6.23
N SER A 174 12.93 1.06 -7.36
CA SER A 174 13.29 0.21 -8.50
C SER A 174 14.43 0.83 -9.32
N ASP A 175 15.17 -0.02 -10.04
CA ASP A 175 16.33 0.41 -10.84
C ASP A 175 15.95 1.48 -11.88
N ARG A 176 14.77 1.37 -12.52
CA ARG A 176 14.26 2.40 -13.46
C ARG A 176 14.02 3.76 -12.81
N ILE A 177 13.53 3.77 -11.56
CA ILE A 177 13.25 5.00 -10.82
C ILE A 177 14.56 5.62 -10.35
N MET A 178 15.47 4.80 -9.84
CA MET A 178 16.81 5.21 -9.43
C MET A 178 17.57 5.82 -10.60
N SER A 179 17.48 5.23 -11.79
CA SER A 179 18.15 5.73 -12.99
C SER A 179 17.62 7.11 -13.43
N ARG A 180 16.30 7.33 -13.40
CA ARG A 180 15.68 8.57 -13.92
C ARG A 180 15.58 9.70 -12.90
N TYR A 181 15.36 9.37 -11.64
CA TYR A 181 15.05 10.34 -10.57
C TYR A 181 16.00 10.28 -9.38
N GLY A 182 16.91 9.30 -9.34
CA GLY A 182 17.83 9.09 -8.22
C GLY A 182 17.15 8.61 -6.94
N ASP A 183 17.97 8.45 -5.89
CA ASP A 183 17.52 8.19 -4.52
C ASP A 183 17.02 9.50 -3.86
N THR A 184 15.88 10.00 -4.35
CA THR A 184 15.35 11.31 -3.97
C THR A 184 13.88 11.23 -3.54
N PRO A 185 13.37 12.24 -2.79
CA PRO A 185 11.93 12.35 -2.51
C PRO A 185 11.07 12.31 -3.79
N LEU A 186 11.55 12.97 -4.87
CA LEU A 186 10.88 12.93 -6.17
C LEU A 186 10.83 11.51 -6.75
N GLY A 187 11.93 10.76 -6.65
CA GLY A 187 11.95 9.34 -7.04
C GLY A 187 10.93 8.50 -6.27
N MET A 188 10.75 8.77 -4.97
CA MET A 188 9.71 8.10 -4.17
C MET A 188 8.29 8.40 -4.67
N VAL A 189 8.03 9.67 -4.98
CA VAL A 189 6.74 10.11 -5.53
C VAL A 189 6.48 9.47 -6.88
N GLU A 190 7.43 9.55 -7.80
CA GLU A 190 7.26 8.99 -9.16
C GLU A 190 7.09 7.48 -9.14
N SER A 191 7.76 6.77 -8.22
CA SER A 191 7.54 5.33 -8.03
C SER A 191 6.08 4.99 -7.69
N ALA A 192 5.41 5.82 -6.90
CA ALA A 192 3.97 5.65 -6.64
C ALA A 192 3.11 6.11 -7.83
N MET A 193 3.49 7.21 -8.49
CA MET A 193 2.74 7.79 -9.61
C MET A 193 2.63 6.84 -10.80
N GLU A 194 3.66 6.05 -11.10
CA GLU A 194 3.60 5.01 -12.13
C GLU A 194 2.41 4.05 -11.92
N PHE A 195 2.17 3.62 -10.69
CA PHE A 195 1.07 2.71 -10.35
C PHE A 195 -0.27 3.44 -10.27
N LEU A 196 -0.27 4.70 -9.79
CA LEU A 196 -1.48 5.53 -9.75
C LEU A 196 -2.05 5.80 -11.14
N ARG A 197 -1.21 6.11 -12.13
CA ARG A 197 -1.62 6.33 -13.53
C ARG A 197 -2.35 5.09 -14.07
N ILE A 198 -1.83 3.89 -13.81
CA ILE A 198 -2.49 2.62 -14.19
C ILE A 198 -3.84 2.46 -13.49
N CYS A 199 -3.95 2.77 -12.20
CA CYS A 199 -5.22 2.73 -11.49
C CYS A 199 -6.25 3.72 -12.05
N GLU A 200 -5.82 4.94 -12.35
CA GLU A 200 -6.66 6.00 -12.93
C GLU A 200 -7.22 5.59 -14.29
N GLU A 201 -6.38 5.04 -15.18
CA GLU A 201 -6.82 4.52 -16.48
C GLU A 201 -7.85 3.38 -16.34
N LEU A 202 -7.74 2.56 -15.30
CA LEU A 202 -8.69 1.50 -14.97
C LEU A 202 -9.91 2.00 -14.18
N ASN A 203 -10.03 3.32 -13.98
CA ASN A 203 -11.08 3.99 -13.20
C ASN A 203 -11.22 3.38 -11.79
N TYR A 204 -10.09 3.17 -11.11
CA TYR A 204 -10.02 2.69 -9.74
C TYR A 204 -9.39 3.77 -8.85
N HIS A 205 -10.09 4.13 -7.77
CA HIS A 205 -9.76 5.32 -6.97
C HIS A 205 -9.77 5.07 -5.46
N ASP A 206 -10.00 3.83 -5.01
CA ASP A 206 -9.99 3.47 -3.58
C ASP A 206 -8.56 3.21 -3.10
N ILE A 207 -7.74 4.26 -3.23
CA ILE A 207 -6.29 4.20 -3.09
C ILE A 207 -5.83 5.02 -1.90
N VAL A 208 -4.87 4.47 -1.16
CA VAL A 208 -4.17 5.12 -0.06
C VAL A 208 -2.68 5.15 -0.39
N LEU A 209 -2.02 6.28 -0.17
CA LEU A 209 -0.59 6.43 -0.41
C LEU A 209 0.20 6.37 0.90
N SER A 210 1.45 5.90 0.80
CA SER A 210 2.41 6.07 1.89
C SER A 210 3.82 6.23 1.34
N MET A 211 4.52 7.27 1.79
CA MET A 211 5.95 7.49 1.52
C MET A 211 6.73 7.23 2.80
N LYS A 212 7.66 6.28 2.81
CA LYS A 212 8.40 5.91 4.04
C LYS A 212 9.90 5.99 3.83
N ALA A 213 10.59 6.72 4.70
CA ALA A 213 12.04 6.81 4.73
C ALA A 213 12.54 6.79 6.19
N SER A 214 13.74 6.25 6.43
CA SER A 214 14.37 6.34 7.75
C SER A 214 14.84 7.75 8.08
N ASN A 215 15.16 8.55 7.05
CA ASN A 215 15.45 9.97 7.20
C ASN A 215 14.13 10.76 7.21
N THR A 216 13.88 11.47 8.32
CA THR A 216 12.65 12.23 8.52
C THR A 216 12.51 13.41 7.56
N GLN A 217 13.60 14.04 7.13
CA GLN A 217 13.56 15.13 6.15
C GLN A 217 13.12 14.64 4.77
N VAL A 218 13.64 13.49 4.33
CA VAL A 218 13.22 12.84 3.08
C VAL A 218 11.74 12.47 3.14
N MET A 219 11.30 11.89 4.26
CA MET A 219 9.89 11.53 4.45
C MET A 219 8.98 12.77 4.39
N VAL A 220 9.38 13.86 5.06
CA VAL A 220 8.66 15.14 5.07
C VAL A 220 8.55 15.74 3.67
N GLN A 221 9.60 15.66 2.86
CA GLN A 221 9.60 16.20 1.49
C GLN A 221 8.83 15.33 0.49
N ALA A 222 8.69 14.03 0.77
CA ALA A 222 7.99 13.09 -0.12
C ALA A 222 6.45 13.11 0.07
N TYR A 223 5.95 13.54 1.25
CA TYR A 223 4.52 13.76 1.51
C TYR A 223 4.08 15.16 1.12
#